data_AF-A0A7C5V8G7-F1
#
_entry.id   AF-A0A7C5V8G7-F1
#
_cell.length_a   1.000
_cell.length_b   1.000
_cell.length_c   1.000
_cell.angle_alpha   90.00
_cell.angle_beta   90.00
_cell.angle_gamma   90.00
#
_symmetry.space_group_name_H-M   'P 1'
#
loop_
_entity.id
_entity.type
_entity.pdbx_description
1 polymer ?
#
loop_
_entity_poly.entity_id
_entity_poly.type
_entity_poly.pdbx_seq_one_letter_code
_entity_poly.pdbx_strand_id
1 'polypeptide(L)'
;MKRSGVLFWLIVLFSVRASGDQFAVVNTNDSGVGSLRQAIADANSHAGPDTIVFHLDPGIPGHDAGSGTWTIALSSTLLMSGDDCLVDGWSQA
;
A
#
# COMPACT_ATOMS: atom_id res chain seq x y z
N MET A 1 1.41 -4.52 61.79
CA MET A 1 1.27 -5.93 61.33
C MET A 1 0.45 -5.92 60.04
N LYS A 2 0.95 -6.66 59.05
CA LYS A 2 0.63 -6.67 57.60
C LYS A 2 -0.83 -7.01 57.27
N ARG A 3 -1.47 -6.25 56.37
CA ARG A 3 -2.43 -6.69 55.32
C ARG A 3 -2.38 -5.68 54.16
N SER A 4 -1.37 -5.81 53.30
CA SER A 4 -1.49 -6.34 51.92
C SER A 4 -2.20 -5.38 50.97
N GLY A 5 -1.41 -4.52 50.32
CA GLY A 5 -1.84 -3.66 49.23
C GLY A 5 -2.08 -4.47 47.96
N VAL A 6 -3.29 -4.39 47.43
CA VAL A 6 -3.62 -4.95 46.11
C VAL A 6 -3.19 -3.92 45.07
N LEU A 7 -2.01 -4.12 44.48
CA LEU A 7 -1.58 -3.37 43.30
C LEU A 7 -2.05 -4.17 42.07
N PHE A 8 -3.27 -3.88 41.61
CA PHE A 8 -3.86 -4.50 40.42
C PHE A 8 -3.33 -3.75 39.18
N TRP A 9 -2.21 -4.22 38.61
CA TRP A 9 -1.69 -3.67 37.37
C TRP A 9 -2.50 -4.25 36.21
N LEU A 10 -3.49 -3.50 35.75
CA LEU A 10 -4.31 -3.84 34.59
C LEU A 10 -3.49 -3.55 33.32
N ILE A 11 -2.85 -4.58 32.77
CA ILE A 11 -2.32 -4.52 31.40
C ILE A 11 -3.52 -4.63 30.48
N VAL A 12 -4.04 -3.49 30.03
CA VAL A 12 -4.91 -3.46 28.86
C VAL A 12 -4.02 -3.64 27.65
N LEU A 13 -3.96 -4.85 27.09
CA LEU A 13 -3.39 -5.05 25.76
C LEU A 13 -4.38 -4.46 24.75
N PHE A 14 -4.22 -3.18 24.43
CA PHE A 14 -4.82 -2.61 23.22
C PHE A 14 -4.15 -3.27 22.02
N SER A 15 -4.82 -4.25 21.40
CA SER A 15 -4.45 -4.65 20.05
C SER A 15 -4.75 -3.48 19.12
N VAL A 16 -3.73 -2.67 18.84
CA VAL A 16 -3.77 -1.75 17.70
C VAL A 16 -3.78 -2.65 16.47
N ARG A 17 -4.92 -2.74 15.78
CA ARG A 17 -4.88 -3.15 14.38
C ARG A 17 -4.19 -2.02 13.64
N ALA A 18 -3.01 -2.27 13.11
CA ALA A 18 -2.49 -1.42 12.06
C ALA A 18 -3.48 -1.56 10.88
N SER A 19 -4.29 -0.53 10.62
CA SER A 19 -5.00 -0.42 9.35
C SER A 19 -3.96 0.05 8.34
N GLY A 20 -3.58 -0.82 7.40
CA GLY A 20 -2.72 -0.37 6.33
C GLY A 20 -3.49 0.53 5.35
N ASP A 21 -2.81 1.53 4.80
CA ASP A 21 -3.43 2.42 3.81
C ASP A 21 -3.40 1.76 2.42
N GLN A 22 -4.30 2.21 1.54
CA GLN A 22 -4.39 1.71 0.18
C GLN A 22 -4.12 2.82 -0.84
N PHE A 23 -3.11 2.60 -1.68
CA PHE A 23 -2.75 3.54 -2.74
C PHE A 23 -3.08 2.93 -4.10
N ALA A 24 -4.01 3.56 -4.82
CA ALA A 24 -4.51 3.06 -6.09
C ALA A 24 -3.69 3.58 -7.29
N VAL A 25 -3.33 2.67 -8.18
CA VAL A 25 -2.76 2.96 -9.50
C VAL A 25 -3.88 2.88 -10.54
N VAL A 26 -4.17 4.01 -11.20
CA VAL A 26 -5.29 4.15 -12.15
C VAL A 26 -4.85 4.54 -13.55
N ASN A 27 -3.55 4.73 -13.78
CA ASN A 27 -3.01 4.95 -15.11
C ASN A 27 -1.62 4.33 -15.28
N THR A 28 -1.20 4.21 -16.55
CA THR A 28 0.06 3.60 -16.97
C THR A 28 1.20 4.61 -17.16
N ASN A 29 0.99 5.88 -16.79
CA ASN A 29 2.04 6.88 -16.89
C ASN A 29 3.13 6.60 -15.84
N ASP A 30 4.37 6.97 -16.13
CA ASP A 30 5.49 6.82 -15.17
C ASP A 30 5.38 7.79 -13.97
N SER A 31 4.68 8.91 -14.13
CA SER A 31 4.58 9.96 -13.11
C SER A 31 3.24 10.70 -13.20
N GLY A 32 2.95 11.50 -12.16
CA GLY A 32 1.70 12.24 -12.02
C GLY A 32 0.66 11.49 -11.18
N VAL A 33 -0.46 12.16 -10.93
CA VAL A 33 -1.55 11.65 -10.09
C VAL A 33 -2.03 10.29 -10.60
N GLY A 34 -2.14 9.32 -9.69
CA GLY A 34 -2.65 7.98 -10.00
C GLY A 34 -1.67 7.04 -10.70
N SER A 35 -0.39 7.42 -10.82
CA SER A 35 0.66 6.53 -11.35
C SER A 35 1.24 5.60 -10.28
N LEU A 36 1.92 4.54 -10.71
CA LEU A 36 2.65 3.65 -9.81
C LEU A 36 3.71 4.40 -8.99
N ARG A 37 4.38 5.39 -9.59
CA ARG A 37 5.39 6.19 -8.89
C ARG A 37 4.79 7.08 -7.82
N GLN A 38 3.60 7.62 -8.05
CA GLN A 38 2.88 8.37 -7.02
C GLN A 38 2.46 7.44 -5.88
N ALA A 39 1.85 6.29 -6.19
CA ALA A 39 1.42 5.32 -5.18
C ALA A 39 2.58 4.83 -4.29
N ILE A 40 3.76 4.60 -4.86
CA ILE A 40 4.96 4.24 -4.09
C ILE A 40 5.48 5.43 -3.26
N ALA A 41 5.43 6.65 -3.78
CA ALA A 41 5.82 7.82 -3.00
C ALA A 41 4.89 8.04 -1.79
N ASP A 42 3.60 7.80 -1.98
CA ASP A 42 2.59 7.88 -0.91
C ASP A 42 2.82 6.77 0.13
N ALA A 43 3.02 5.52 -0.31
CA ALA A 43 3.38 4.41 0.57
C ALA A 43 4.68 4.67 1.36
N ASN A 44 5.74 5.16 0.69
CA ASN A 44 7.00 5.51 1.35
C ASN A 44 6.87 6.65 2.36
N SER A 45 5.83 7.49 2.24
CA SER A 45 5.56 8.62 3.13
C SER A 45 4.56 8.28 4.23
N HIS A 46 3.90 7.12 4.13
CA HIS A 46 2.98 6.59 5.11
C HIS A 46 3.73 5.70 6.12
N ALA A 47 3.30 5.73 7.38
CA ALA A 47 3.87 4.91 8.42
C ALA A 47 2.94 3.76 8.75
N GLY A 48 3.41 2.53 8.56
CA GLY A 48 2.63 1.32 8.83
C GLY A 48 2.68 0.37 7.63
N PRO A 49 1.94 -0.75 7.68
CA PRO A 49 1.76 -1.60 6.52
C PRO A 49 0.98 -0.86 5.45
N ASP A 50 1.28 -1.09 4.18
CA ASP A 50 0.60 -0.43 3.06
C ASP A 50 0.21 -1.44 1.99
N THR A 51 -0.77 -1.11 1.16
CA THR A 51 -1.10 -1.91 -0.02
C THR A 51 -1.26 -1.03 -1.25
N ILE A 52 -0.48 -1.33 -2.28
CA ILE A 52 -0.66 -0.74 -3.61
C ILE A 52 -1.56 -1.66 -4.42
N VAL A 53 -2.66 -1.12 -4.94
CA VAL A 53 -3.67 -1.83 -5.74
C VAL A 53 -3.79 -1.22 -7.13
N PHE A 54 -4.11 -2.02 -8.15
CA PHE A 54 -4.24 -1.56 -9.53
C PHE A 54 -5.70 -1.55 -9.99
N HIS A 55 -6.24 -0.36 -10.26
CA HIS A 55 -7.58 -0.17 -10.84
C HIS A 55 -7.42 0.40 -12.26
N LEU A 56 -6.84 -0.40 -13.14
CA LEU A 56 -6.51 0.01 -14.50
C LEU A 56 -7.64 -0.36 -15.45
N ASP A 57 -8.38 0.64 -15.93
CA ASP A 57 -9.45 0.43 -16.90
C ASP A 57 -8.91 -0.14 -18.23
N PRO A 58 -9.60 -1.10 -18.88
CA PRO A 58 -9.24 -1.61 -20.21
C PRO A 58 -9.18 -0.55 -21.32
N GLY A 59 -9.76 0.63 -21.09
CA GLY A 59 -9.81 1.74 -22.05
C GLY A 59 -8.60 2.68 -22.01
N ILE A 60 -7.66 2.51 -21.07
CA ILE A 60 -6.49 3.39 -20.96
C ILE A 60 -5.34 2.93 -21.86
N PRO A 61 -4.43 3.83 -22.25
CA PRO A 61 -3.22 3.46 -22.98
C PRO A 61 -2.40 2.39 -22.27
N GLY A 62 -1.79 1.49 -23.04
CA GLY A 62 -0.92 0.43 -22.52
C GLY A 62 -1.63 -0.86 -22.12
N HIS A 63 -2.96 -0.94 -22.24
CA HIS A 63 -3.70 -2.19 -22.14
C HIS A 63 -3.53 -3.03 -23.42
N ASP A 64 -3.07 -4.27 -23.26
CA ASP A 64 -3.10 -5.31 -24.29
C ASP A 64 -4.32 -6.20 -24.07
N ALA A 65 -5.31 -6.10 -24.96
CA ALA A 65 -6.55 -6.86 -24.88
C ALA A 65 -6.39 -8.37 -25.18
N GLY A 66 -5.30 -8.79 -25.81
CA GLY A 66 -5.01 -10.19 -26.10
C GLY A 66 -4.50 -10.93 -24.87
N SER A 67 -3.68 -10.27 -24.05
CA SER A 67 -3.13 -10.83 -22.80
C SER A 67 -3.87 -10.38 -21.55
N GLY A 68 -4.66 -9.31 -21.62
CA GLY A 68 -5.28 -8.68 -20.44
C GLY A 68 -4.26 -8.03 -19.52
N THR A 69 -3.15 -7.53 -20.07
CA THR A 69 -2.06 -6.93 -19.27
C THR A 69 -1.89 -5.45 -19.56
N TRP A 70 -1.41 -4.71 -18.56
CA TRP A 70 -1.00 -3.32 -18.70
C TRP A 70 0.51 -3.21 -18.55
N THR A 71 1.14 -2.40 -19.39
CA THR A 71 2.57 -2.11 -19.27
C THR A 71 2.78 -0.69 -18.77
N ILE A 72 3.54 -0.55 -17.68
CA ILE A 72 4.00 0.75 -17.17
C ILE A 72 5.47 0.90 -17.54
N ALA A 73 5.77 1.84 -18.43
CA ALA A 73 7.14 2.12 -18.86
C ALA A 73 7.83 3.06 -17.87
N LEU A 74 8.75 2.52 -17.07
CA LEU A 74 9.50 3.32 -16.10
C LEU A 74 10.64 4.10 -16.78
N SER A 75 10.75 5.40 -16.48
CA SER A 75 11.85 6.23 -17.01
C SER A 75 13.17 6.07 -16.23
N SER A 76 13.08 5.52 -15.02
CA SER A 76 14.17 5.39 -14.06
C SER A 76 13.83 4.34 -13.01
N THR A 77 14.83 3.93 -12.24
CA THR A 77 14.65 3.04 -11.09
C THR A 77 13.55 3.57 -10.17
N LEU A 78 12.70 2.65 -9.72
CA LEU A 78 11.60 2.91 -8.81
C LEU A 78 12.00 2.35 -7.44
N LEU A 79 12.13 3.24 -6.45
CA LEU A 79 12.59 2.90 -5.11
C LEU A 79 11.40 2.76 -4.17
N MET A 80 11.32 1.61 -3.52
CA MET A 80 10.31 1.29 -2.51
C MET A 80 11.02 1.13 -1.17
N SER A 81 10.50 1.79 -0.14
CA SER A 81 10.99 1.66 1.24
C SER A 81 10.72 0.22 1.69
N GLY A 82 11.66 -0.39 2.40
CA GLY A 82 11.59 -1.79 2.84
C GLY A 82 10.61 -2.05 3.99
N ASP A 83 9.67 -1.13 4.21
CA ASP A 83 8.56 -1.30 5.15
C ASP A 83 7.56 -2.33 4.60
N ASP A 84 6.64 -2.84 5.44
CA ASP A 84 5.68 -3.90 5.10
C ASP A 84 4.61 -3.46 4.07
N CYS A 85 5.03 -3.08 2.87
CA CYS A 85 4.16 -2.69 1.77
C CYS A 85 3.95 -3.86 0.80
N LEU A 86 2.68 -4.22 0.60
CA LEU A 86 2.22 -5.21 -0.36
C LEU A 86 1.90 -4.54 -1.69
N VAL A 87 2.38 -5.11 -2.80
CA VAL A 87 1.95 -4.72 -4.15
C VAL A 87 1.04 -5.81 -4.69
N ASP A 88 -0.27 -5.55 -4.72
CA ASP A 88 -1.25 -6.46 -5.32
C ASP A 88 -1.37 -6.16 -6.82
N GLY A 89 -0.48 -6.78 -7.61
CA GLY A 89 -0.52 -6.72 -9.07
C GLY A 89 -1.46 -7.73 -9.73
N TRP A 90 -2.28 -8.46 -8.97
CA TRP A 90 -3.15 -9.53 -9.49
C TRP A 90 -4.62 -9.12 -9.50
N SER A 91 -5.09 -8.47 -8.44
CA SER A 91 -6.48 -8.02 -8.36
C SER A 91 -6.69 -6.72 -9.15
N GLN A 92 -7.87 -6.58 -9.75
CA GLN A 92 -8.43 -5.28 -10.11
C GLN A 92 -9.64 -5.02 -9.22
N ALA A 93 -9.76 -3.82 -8.66
CA ALA A 93 -10.95 -3.39 -7.93
C ALA A 93 -11.76 -2.36 -8.73
#